data_AF-E4YD41-F1
#
_entry.id   AF-E4YD41-F1
#
_cell.length_a   1.000
_cell.length_b   1.000
_cell.length_c   1.000
_cell.angle_alpha   90.00
_cell.angle_beta   90.00
_cell.angle_gamma   90.00
#
_symmetry.space_group_name_H-M   'P 1'
#
loop_
_entity.id
_entity.type
_entity.pdbx_description
1 polymer ?
#
loop_
_entity_poly.entity_id
_entity_poly.type
_entity_poly.pdbx_seq_one_letter_code
_entity_poly.pdbx_strand_id
1 'polypeptide(L)'
;MKLTFSLLAVANARPTPTQLFEKAFVEIVDYFDQNLRTFQNYVDLLDVNYNYELLWDFCHDELELDYEVDLDHDSFIGCGKAVANLFGYAHIGFSYWETFFDILWKNADVDQSGVVVWDEWRNTEAVLAAIYSKLTLDEFDDNSDGVMNNQELAAFVRENFDDGLPEDEKELRRELMHDIWKMSQLDGDDQNGDIFEISQFWMNFWNLLIEDLE
;
A
#
# COMPACT_ATOMS: atom_id res chain seq x y z
N MET A 1 -13.05 -3.96 -13.22
CA MET A 1 -11.78 -4.26 -13.91
C MET A 1 -10.89 -4.97 -12.88
N LYS A 2 -10.38 -6.19 -13.13
CA LYS A 2 -9.59 -6.92 -12.13
C LYS A 2 -8.12 -6.63 -12.36
N LEU A 3 -7.55 -5.76 -11.55
CA LEU A 3 -6.10 -5.56 -11.51
C LEU A 3 -5.50 -6.84 -10.96
N THR A 4 -4.58 -7.44 -11.70
CA THR A 4 -3.94 -8.69 -11.30
C THR A 4 -2.51 -8.33 -10.96
N PHE A 5 -2.25 -7.97 -9.70
CA PHE A 5 -0.88 -7.81 -9.22
C PHE A 5 -0.23 -9.19 -9.17
N SER A 6 0.50 -9.52 -10.24
CA SER A 6 1.30 -10.74 -10.29
C SER A 6 2.64 -10.43 -9.65
N LEU A 7 2.75 -10.61 -8.33
CA LEU A 7 4.05 -10.87 -7.71
C LEU A 7 4.57 -12.18 -8.30
N LEU A 8 5.31 -12.07 -9.41
CA LEU A 8 5.75 -13.19 -10.23
C LEU A 8 6.47 -14.22 -9.35
N ALA A 9 5.85 -15.39 -9.22
CA ALA A 9 6.50 -16.57 -8.68
C ALA A 9 7.57 -17.06 -9.66
N VAL A 10 8.78 -16.51 -9.55
CA VAL A 10 9.94 -17.00 -10.31
C VAL A 10 10.48 -18.25 -9.62
N ALA A 11 10.11 -19.42 -10.14
CA ALA A 11 10.62 -20.70 -9.70
C ALA A 11 12.12 -20.85 -10.01
N ASN A 12 12.99 -20.39 -9.10
CA ASN A 12 14.38 -20.81 -8.90
C ASN A 12 14.99 -20.05 -7.70
N ALA A 13 15.09 -20.67 -6.51
CA ALA A 13 15.81 -20.19 -5.32
C ALA A 13 15.57 -18.75 -4.82
N ARG A 14 14.65 -17.99 -5.43
CA ARG A 14 14.25 -16.64 -5.03
C ARG A 14 13.20 -16.69 -3.92
N PRO A 15 13.16 -15.70 -3.01
CA PRO A 15 12.13 -15.63 -1.99
C PRO A 15 10.73 -15.66 -2.63
N THR A 16 9.77 -16.30 -1.97
CA THR A 16 8.36 -16.23 -2.40
C THR A 16 7.82 -14.81 -2.20
N PRO A 17 6.73 -14.42 -2.90
CA PRO A 17 6.06 -13.14 -2.65
C PRO A 17 5.77 -12.89 -1.16
N THR A 18 5.29 -13.92 -0.46
CA THR A 18 5.12 -13.92 1.00
C THR A 18 6.42 -13.58 1.74
N GLN A 19 7.54 -14.21 1.41
CA GLN A 19 8.81 -13.99 2.11
C GLN A 19 9.38 -12.58 1.86
N LEU A 20 9.18 -12.03 0.66
CA LEU A 20 9.54 -10.63 0.37
C LEU A 20 8.72 -9.68 1.21
N PHE A 21 7.40 -9.90 1.24
CA PHE A 21 6.47 -9.09 2.02
C PHE A 21 6.78 -9.15 3.52
N GLU A 22 6.96 -10.35 4.10
CA GLU A 22 7.32 -10.53 5.51
C GLU A 22 8.62 -9.80 5.86
N LYS A 23 9.63 -9.88 4.99
CA LYS A 23 10.89 -9.17 5.18
C LYS A 23 10.68 -7.65 5.20
N ALA A 24 9.97 -7.11 4.20
CA ALA A 24 9.67 -5.69 4.13
C ALA A 24 8.85 -5.21 5.34
N PHE A 25 7.84 -5.98 5.77
CA PHE A 25 7.06 -5.72 6.97
C PHE A 25 7.95 -5.58 8.22
N VAL A 26 8.83 -6.56 8.47
CA VAL A 26 9.72 -6.51 9.65
C VAL A 26 10.64 -5.29 9.58
N GLU A 27 11.24 -5.00 8.42
CA GLU A 27 12.14 -3.85 8.26
C GLU A 27 11.42 -2.51 8.51
N ILE A 28 10.18 -2.36 8.04
CA ILE A 28 9.39 -1.14 8.23
C ILE A 28 8.90 -1.00 9.67
N VAL A 29 8.41 -2.06 10.30
CA VAL A 29 7.96 -2.02 11.71
C VAL A 29 9.14 -1.75 12.63
N ASP A 30 10.29 -2.41 12.42
CA ASP A 30 11.52 -2.12 13.17
C ASP A 30 11.95 -0.65 13.00
N TYR A 31 11.83 -0.09 11.79
CA TYR A 31 12.10 1.32 11.55
C TYR A 31 11.11 2.24 12.28
N PHE A 32 9.80 1.93 12.21
CA PHE A 32 8.74 2.66 12.91
C PHE A 32 9.01 2.71 14.41
N ASP A 33 9.26 1.56 15.04
CA ASP A 33 9.54 1.46 16.48
C ASP A 33 10.77 2.29 16.89
N GLN A 34 11.80 2.33 16.05
CA GLN A 34 13.03 3.07 16.31
C GLN A 34 12.91 4.57 16.00
N ASN A 35 11.97 4.96 15.13
CA ASN A 35 11.86 6.32 14.58
C ASN A 35 10.45 6.91 14.68
N LEU A 36 9.68 6.51 15.69
CA LEU A 36 8.25 6.85 15.85
C LEU A 36 7.94 8.32 15.58
N ARG A 37 8.72 9.26 16.13
CA ARG A 37 8.49 10.69 15.92
C ARG A 37 8.66 11.11 14.45
N THR A 38 9.66 10.59 13.76
CA THR A 38 9.89 10.90 12.34
C THR A 38 8.74 10.36 11.51
N PHE A 39 8.29 9.14 11.81
CA PHE A 39 7.15 8.52 11.13
C PHE A 39 5.84 9.28 11.40
N GLN A 40 5.54 9.61 12.65
CA GLN A 40 4.35 10.39 13.01
C GLN A 40 4.34 11.76 12.32
N ASN A 41 5.49 12.43 12.25
CA ASN A 41 5.59 13.68 11.51
C ASN A 41 5.26 13.49 10.01
N TYR A 42 5.65 12.37 9.40
CA TYR A 42 5.27 12.05 8.03
C TYR A 42 3.76 11.82 7.91
N VAL A 43 3.18 11.00 8.78
CA VAL A 43 1.72 10.75 8.82
C VAL A 43 0.94 12.05 8.98
N ASP A 44 1.41 12.97 9.82
CA ASP A 44 0.78 14.27 10.07
C ASP A 44 0.97 15.28 8.92
N LEU A 45 1.89 15.03 7.99
CA LEU A 45 2.09 15.87 6.80
C LEU A 45 1.14 15.53 5.66
N LEU A 46 0.60 14.31 5.63
CA LEU A 46 -0.31 13.85 4.59
C LEU A 46 -1.71 14.44 4.77
N ASP A 47 -2.42 14.65 3.66
CA ASP A 47 -3.76 15.21 3.68
C ASP A 47 -4.74 14.17 4.21
N VAL A 48 -5.41 14.48 5.32
CA VAL A 48 -6.25 13.51 6.03
C VAL A 48 -7.34 12.93 5.13
N ASN A 49 -8.02 13.81 4.39
CA ASN A 49 -9.18 13.45 3.59
C ASN A 49 -8.75 12.70 2.34
N TYR A 50 -7.68 13.17 1.69
CA TYR A 50 -7.25 12.57 0.44
C TYR A 50 -6.43 11.29 0.63
N ASN A 51 -5.71 11.15 1.74
CA ASN A 51 -4.81 10.01 1.94
C ASN A 51 -5.42 8.89 2.77
N TYR A 52 -6.27 9.18 3.77
CA TYR A 52 -6.70 8.15 4.73
C TYR A 52 -8.21 7.90 4.80
N GLU A 53 -9.04 8.94 4.63
CA GLU A 53 -10.50 8.81 4.83
C GLU A 53 -11.10 7.80 3.84
N LEU A 54 -10.73 7.84 2.57
CA LEU A 54 -11.34 6.95 1.56
C LEU A 54 -11.23 5.45 1.87
N LEU A 55 -10.06 4.96 2.32
CA LEU A 55 -9.90 3.54 2.65
C LEU A 55 -10.63 3.15 3.95
N TRP A 56 -10.69 4.08 4.91
CA TRP A 56 -11.46 3.89 6.13
C TRP A 56 -12.96 3.82 5.86
N ASP A 57 -13.47 4.75 5.06
CA ASP A 57 -14.86 4.85 4.64
C ASP A 57 -15.28 3.59 3.91
N PHE A 58 -14.47 3.17 2.93
CA PHE A 58 -14.65 1.92 2.21
C PHE A 58 -14.77 0.72 3.16
N CYS A 59 -13.89 0.64 4.17
CA CYS A 59 -13.95 -0.45 5.14
C CYS A 59 -15.20 -0.39 6.03
N HIS A 60 -15.69 0.79 6.40
CA HIS A 60 -16.94 0.93 7.15
C HIS A 60 -18.14 0.51 6.33
N ASP A 61 -18.19 0.95 5.07
CA ASP A 61 -19.29 0.64 4.16
C ASP A 61 -19.36 -0.86 3.84
N GLU A 62 -18.23 -1.49 3.51
CA GLU A 62 -18.17 -2.93 3.19
C GLU A 62 -18.51 -3.82 4.39
N LEU A 63 -18.27 -3.34 5.61
CA LEU A 63 -18.56 -4.07 6.85
C LEU A 63 -19.90 -3.68 7.48
N GLU A 64 -20.65 -2.77 6.85
CA GLU A 64 -21.92 -2.21 7.36
C GLU A 64 -21.76 -1.63 8.79
N LEU A 65 -20.65 -0.95 9.06
CA LEU A 65 -20.34 -0.30 10.33
C LEU A 65 -20.78 1.17 10.32
N ASP A 66 -21.19 1.71 11.48
CA ASP A 66 -21.36 3.15 11.63
C ASP A 66 -19.99 3.84 11.54
N TYR A 67 -19.89 4.95 10.82
CA TYR A 67 -18.64 5.67 10.51
C TYR A 67 -17.75 6.04 11.72
N GLU A 68 -18.34 6.19 12.90
CA GLU A 68 -17.64 6.55 14.15
C GLU A 68 -17.14 5.32 14.94
N VAL A 69 -17.29 4.10 14.40
CA VAL A 69 -16.96 2.86 15.11
C VAL A 69 -15.50 2.49 14.87
N ASP A 70 -14.72 2.43 15.94
CA ASP A 70 -13.35 1.91 15.87
C ASP A 70 -13.33 0.43 15.43
N LEU A 71 -12.26 0.01 14.74
CA LEU A 71 -12.17 -1.35 14.18
C LEU A 71 -11.66 -2.34 15.23
N ASP A 72 -12.53 -3.21 15.74
CA ASP A 72 -12.08 -4.37 16.51
C ASP A 72 -11.29 -5.37 15.63
N HIS A 73 -10.74 -6.42 16.26
CA HIS A 73 -9.92 -7.43 15.56
C HIS A 73 -10.63 -8.07 14.35
N ASP A 74 -11.89 -8.43 14.50
CA ASP A 74 -12.66 -9.11 13.44
C ASP A 74 -12.99 -8.13 12.30
N SER A 75 -13.40 -6.91 12.64
CA SER A 75 -13.64 -5.83 11.67
C SER A 75 -12.38 -5.43 10.92
N PHE A 76 -11.24 -5.32 11.60
CA PHE A 76 -9.96 -5.00 10.97
C PHE A 76 -9.54 -6.08 9.96
N ILE A 77 -9.64 -7.36 10.32
CA ILE A 77 -9.38 -8.47 9.38
C ILE A 77 -10.40 -8.47 8.25
N GLY A 78 -11.67 -8.15 8.53
CA GLY A 78 -12.74 -8.00 7.55
C GLY A 78 -12.41 -6.92 6.50
N CYS A 79 -11.98 -5.75 6.95
CA CYS A 79 -11.51 -4.64 6.11
C CYS A 79 -10.36 -5.11 5.21
N GLY A 80 -9.35 -5.76 5.79
CA GLY A 80 -8.24 -6.34 5.00
C GLY A 80 -8.68 -7.32 3.91
N LYS A 81 -9.72 -8.12 4.16
CA LYS A 81 -10.32 -9.01 3.16
C LYS A 81 -11.07 -8.25 2.06
N ALA A 82 -11.83 -7.20 2.41
CA ALA A 82 -12.53 -6.35 1.45
C ALA A 82 -11.53 -5.66 0.51
N VAL A 83 -10.48 -5.07 1.09
CA VAL A 83 -9.37 -4.46 0.35
C VAL A 83 -8.68 -5.48 -0.56
N ALA A 84 -8.32 -6.67 -0.07
CA ALA A 84 -7.71 -7.72 -0.88
C ALA A 84 -8.58 -8.15 -2.08
N ASN A 85 -9.90 -8.11 -1.94
CA ASN A 85 -10.83 -8.39 -3.05
C ASN A 85 -10.79 -7.30 -4.14
N LEU A 86 -10.60 -6.02 -3.77
CA LEU A 86 -10.44 -4.92 -4.73
C LEU A 86 -9.24 -5.17 -5.66
N PHE A 87 -8.12 -5.58 -5.09
CA PHE A 87 -6.87 -5.85 -5.82
C PHE A 87 -6.85 -7.20 -6.55
N GLY A 88 -7.98 -7.93 -6.58
CA GLY A 88 -8.07 -9.19 -7.31
C GLY A 88 -7.14 -10.29 -6.79
N TYR A 89 -6.63 -10.19 -5.55
CA TYR A 89 -5.72 -11.17 -4.94
C TYR A 89 -6.45 -12.45 -4.52
N ALA A 90 -6.99 -13.18 -5.49
CA ALA A 90 -7.42 -14.57 -5.33
C ALA A 90 -6.23 -15.55 -5.23
N HIS A 91 -4.98 -15.07 -5.34
CA HIS A 91 -3.78 -15.90 -5.54
C HIS A 91 -2.82 -15.98 -4.34
N ILE A 92 -2.92 -15.07 -3.38
CA ILE A 92 -2.25 -15.24 -2.07
C ILE A 92 -3.20 -16.09 -1.22
N GLY A 93 -2.71 -17.22 -0.71
CA GLY A 93 -3.56 -18.16 0.02
C GLY A 93 -4.24 -17.48 1.22
N PHE A 94 -5.56 -17.63 1.35
CA PHE A 94 -6.37 -17.01 2.40
C PHE A 94 -5.80 -17.19 3.82
N SER A 95 -5.16 -18.32 4.11
CA SER A 95 -4.54 -18.57 5.42
C SER A 95 -3.33 -17.67 5.71
N TYR A 96 -2.59 -17.28 4.67
CA TYR A 96 -1.51 -16.30 4.82
C TYR A 96 -2.08 -14.91 5.08
N TRP A 97 -3.12 -14.50 4.33
CA TRP A 97 -3.78 -13.20 4.52
C TRP A 97 -4.34 -13.02 5.94
N GLU A 98 -5.04 -14.02 6.47
CA GLU A 98 -5.56 -13.94 7.84
C GLU A 98 -4.45 -13.84 8.88
N THR A 99 -3.37 -14.62 8.71
CA THR A 99 -2.20 -14.54 9.61
C THR A 99 -1.52 -13.18 9.52
N PHE A 100 -1.42 -12.64 8.31
CA PHE A 100 -0.82 -11.33 8.07
C PHE A 100 -1.63 -10.22 8.75
N PHE A 101 -2.95 -10.14 8.50
CA PHE A 101 -3.79 -9.12 9.11
C PHE A 101 -3.90 -9.28 10.64
N ASP A 102 -3.80 -10.51 11.17
CA ASP A 102 -3.70 -10.74 12.61
C ASP A 102 -2.40 -10.16 13.22
N ILE A 103 -1.27 -10.28 12.50
CA ILE A 103 -0.01 -9.65 12.92
C ILE A 103 -0.09 -8.13 12.77
N LEU A 104 -0.64 -7.64 11.65
CA LEU A 104 -0.79 -6.20 11.41
C LEU A 104 -1.67 -5.55 12.47
N TRP A 105 -2.82 -6.16 12.81
CA TRP A 105 -3.71 -5.65 13.85
C TRP A 105 -3.02 -5.47 15.20
N LYS A 106 -2.18 -6.43 15.60
CA LYS A 106 -1.41 -6.34 16.87
C LYS A 106 -0.42 -5.19 16.90
N ASN A 107 0.01 -4.71 15.73
CA ASN A 107 0.89 -3.54 15.62
C ASN A 107 0.09 -2.25 15.39
N ALA A 108 -1.11 -2.36 14.84
CA ALA A 108 -2.06 -1.26 14.66
C ALA A 108 -2.64 -0.79 16.01
N ASP A 109 -3.10 -1.72 16.85
CA ASP A 109 -3.59 -1.47 18.21
C ASP A 109 -2.39 -1.23 19.16
N VAL A 110 -1.77 -0.05 19.04
CA VAL A 110 -0.53 0.33 19.72
C VAL A 110 -0.77 0.41 21.23
N ASP A 111 -1.95 0.90 21.65
CA ASP A 111 -2.28 1.05 23.06
C ASP A 111 -2.92 -0.20 23.69
N GLN A 112 -3.17 -1.24 22.89
CA GLN A 112 -3.79 -2.51 23.29
C GLN A 112 -5.19 -2.33 23.88
N SER A 113 -5.94 -1.34 23.37
CA SER A 113 -7.32 -1.08 23.75
C SER A 113 -8.28 -2.18 23.26
N GLY A 114 -7.85 -2.98 22.28
CA GLY A 114 -8.66 -4.00 21.62
C GLY A 114 -9.41 -3.49 20.40
N VAL A 115 -9.19 -2.24 20.00
CA VAL A 115 -9.73 -1.62 18.79
C VAL A 115 -8.65 -0.79 18.12
N VAL A 116 -8.75 -0.60 16.81
CA VAL A 116 -7.91 0.34 16.04
C VAL A 116 -8.72 1.61 15.87
N VAL A 117 -8.29 2.67 16.56
CA VAL A 117 -8.92 4.00 16.44
C VAL A 117 -8.39 4.74 15.21
N TRP A 118 -9.02 5.86 14.84
CA TRP A 118 -8.62 6.67 13.67
C TRP A 118 -7.12 7.00 13.58
N ASP A 119 -6.49 7.42 14.68
CA ASP A 119 -5.05 7.74 14.67
C ASP A 119 -4.17 6.49 14.46
N GLU A 120 -4.59 5.35 14.98
CA GLU A 120 -3.93 4.06 14.77
C GLU A 120 -4.13 3.55 13.35
N TRP A 121 -5.30 3.78 12.78
CA TRP A 121 -5.59 3.51 11.38
C TRP A 121 -4.65 4.29 10.45
N ARG A 122 -4.50 5.61 10.64
CA ARG A 122 -3.60 6.43 9.82
C ARG A 122 -2.15 5.93 9.88
N ASN A 123 -1.68 5.52 11.06
CA ASN A 123 -0.36 4.91 11.20
C ASN A 123 -0.27 3.56 10.47
N THR A 124 -1.31 2.75 10.58
CA THR A 124 -1.37 1.42 9.95
C THR A 124 -1.34 1.51 8.43
N GLU A 125 -2.11 2.42 7.85
CA GLU A 125 -2.14 2.65 6.41
C GLU A 125 -0.79 3.17 5.89
N ALA A 126 -0.17 4.10 6.62
CA ALA A 126 1.17 4.58 6.28
C ALA A 126 2.24 3.48 6.40
N VAL A 127 2.13 2.58 7.38
CA VAL A 127 3.01 1.39 7.47
C VAL A 127 2.79 0.48 6.27
N LEU A 128 1.54 0.22 5.89
CA LEU A 128 1.24 -0.60 4.72
C LEU A 128 1.82 0.03 3.46
N ALA A 129 1.65 1.33 3.27
CA ALA A 129 2.19 2.06 2.12
C ALA A 129 3.72 1.96 2.08
N ALA A 130 4.40 2.15 3.23
CA ALA A 130 5.84 2.00 3.33
C ALA A 130 6.35 0.58 3.01
N ILE A 131 5.58 -0.46 3.35
CA ILE A 131 5.90 -1.85 2.98
C ILE A 131 5.86 -2.03 1.46
N TYR A 132 4.80 -1.55 0.81
CA TYR A 132 4.69 -1.60 -0.65
C TYR A 132 5.78 -0.75 -1.32
N SER A 133 6.11 0.41 -0.78
CA SER A 133 7.22 1.24 -1.27
C SER A 133 8.56 0.53 -1.18
N LYS A 134 8.82 -0.15 -0.06
CA LYS A 134 10.03 -0.94 0.13
C LYS A 134 10.12 -2.10 -0.87
N LEU A 135 9.01 -2.80 -1.10
CA LEU A 135 8.95 -3.85 -2.12
C LEU A 135 9.19 -3.30 -3.54
N THR A 136 8.70 -2.09 -3.80
CA THR A 136 8.87 -1.43 -5.10
C THR A 136 10.33 -1.02 -5.31
N LEU A 137 10.97 -0.40 -4.30
CA LEU A 137 12.39 -0.07 -4.33
C LEU A 137 13.26 -1.32 -4.45
N ASP A 138 13.02 -2.36 -3.64
CA ASP A 138 13.81 -3.59 -3.65
C ASP A 138 13.83 -4.29 -5.04
N GLU A 139 12.79 -4.08 -5.85
CA GLU A 139 12.68 -4.68 -7.19
C GLU A 139 13.13 -3.72 -8.31
N PHE A 140 12.83 -2.42 -8.22
CA PHE A 140 13.00 -1.49 -9.32
C PHE A 140 14.10 -0.44 -9.14
N ASP A 141 14.70 -0.29 -7.95
CA ASP A 141 15.88 0.55 -7.74
C ASP A 141 17.14 -0.15 -8.28
N ASP A 142 17.24 -0.17 -9.62
CA ASP A 142 18.27 -0.86 -10.39
C ASP A 142 19.68 -0.34 -10.06
N ASN A 143 19.78 0.95 -9.72
CA ASN A 143 21.06 1.60 -9.43
C ASN A 143 21.43 1.58 -7.93
N SER A 144 20.49 1.19 -7.06
CA SER A 144 20.60 1.08 -5.60
C SER A 144 20.98 2.40 -4.90
N ASP A 145 20.49 3.53 -5.38
CA ASP A 145 20.71 4.84 -4.78
C ASP A 145 19.64 5.22 -3.73
N GLY A 146 18.62 4.37 -3.57
CA GLY A 146 17.56 4.52 -2.58
C GLY A 146 16.42 5.45 -3.02
N VAL A 147 16.41 5.89 -4.28
CA VAL A 147 15.30 6.64 -4.89
C VAL A 147 14.88 5.98 -6.18
N MET A 148 13.62 6.19 -6.58
CA MET A 148 13.11 5.70 -7.85
C MET A 148 13.15 6.80 -8.90
N ASN A 149 13.98 6.65 -9.91
CA ASN A 149 14.03 7.59 -11.02
C ASN A 149 12.99 7.28 -12.10
N ASN A 150 12.82 8.19 -13.06
CA ASN A 150 11.87 8.04 -14.17
C ASN A 150 12.00 6.75 -15.01
N GLN A 151 13.20 6.18 -15.15
CA GLN A 151 13.36 4.93 -15.90
C GLN A 151 12.83 3.74 -15.09
N GLU A 152 13.10 3.73 -13.80
CA GLU A 152 12.67 2.71 -12.84
C GLU A 152 11.15 2.78 -12.64
N LEU A 153 10.58 3.98 -12.53
CA LEU A 153 9.13 4.19 -12.54
C LEU A 153 8.49 3.64 -13.82
N ALA A 154 9.07 3.93 -14.99
CA ALA A 154 8.54 3.43 -16.26
C ALA A 154 8.66 1.90 -16.41
N ALA A 155 9.63 1.28 -15.74
CA ALA A 155 9.74 -0.17 -15.64
C ALA A 155 8.65 -0.73 -14.70
N PHE A 156 8.54 -0.18 -13.49
CA PHE A 156 7.51 -0.52 -12.51
C PHE A 156 6.10 -0.46 -13.09
N VAL A 157 5.74 0.66 -13.74
CA VAL A 157 4.42 0.86 -14.34
C VAL A 157 4.15 -0.21 -15.41
N ARG A 158 5.12 -0.46 -16.28
CA ARG A 158 4.97 -1.42 -17.38
C ARG A 158 4.84 -2.85 -16.89
N GLU A 159 5.65 -3.25 -15.92
CA GLU A 159 5.68 -4.63 -15.45
C GLU A 159 4.47 -4.99 -14.58
N ASN A 160 3.90 -4.01 -13.87
CA ASN A 160 2.80 -4.27 -12.93
C ASN A 160 1.42 -3.89 -13.47
N PHE A 161 1.33 -2.97 -14.44
CA PHE A 161 0.03 -2.41 -14.84
C PHE A 161 -0.31 -2.58 -16.33
N ASP A 162 0.63 -2.98 -17.19
CA ASP A 162 0.36 -3.20 -18.61
C ASP A 162 -0.07 -4.64 -18.96
N ASP A 163 0.13 -5.59 -18.05
CA ASP A 163 -0.02 -7.02 -18.39
C ASP A 163 -1.45 -7.36 -18.84
N GLY A 164 -1.54 -8.06 -19.97
CA GLY A 164 -2.81 -8.50 -20.55
C GLY A 164 -3.72 -7.39 -21.12
N LEU A 165 -3.32 -6.12 -21.11
CA LEU A 165 -4.15 -5.01 -21.61
C LEU A 165 -3.98 -4.74 -23.12
N PRO A 166 -5.02 -4.23 -23.81
CA PRO A 166 -4.89 -3.59 -25.12
C PRO A 166 -3.97 -2.36 -25.09
N GLU A 167 -3.33 -2.01 -26.21
CA GLU A 167 -2.31 -0.94 -26.22
C GLU A 167 -2.89 0.46 -25.92
N ASP A 168 -4.13 0.72 -26.32
CA ASP A 168 -4.85 1.96 -26.00
C ASP A 168 -5.19 2.07 -24.50
N GLU A 169 -5.47 0.95 -23.83
CA GLU A 169 -5.68 0.92 -22.38
C GLU A 169 -4.36 1.06 -21.59
N LYS A 170 -3.26 0.51 -22.11
CA LYS A 170 -1.93 0.68 -21.49
C LYS A 170 -1.50 2.14 -21.46
N GLU A 171 -1.69 2.87 -22.56
CA GLU A 171 -1.28 4.27 -22.60
C GLU A 171 -2.05 5.10 -21.58
N LEU A 172 -3.38 4.92 -21.52
CA LEU A 172 -4.21 5.57 -20.52
C LEU A 172 -3.78 5.19 -19.08
N ARG A 173 -3.44 3.92 -18.84
CA ARG A 173 -2.96 3.45 -17.54
C ARG A 173 -1.64 4.11 -17.16
N ARG A 174 -0.69 4.20 -18.08
CA ARG A 174 0.61 4.83 -17.85
C ARG A 174 0.45 6.32 -17.55
N GLU A 175 -0.39 7.02 -18.30
CA GLU A 175 -0.73 8.43 -18.03
C GLU A 175 -1.29 8.59 -16.62
N LEU A 176 -2.25 7.75 -16.23
CA LEU A 176 -2.82 7.76 -14.88
C LEU A 176 -1.74 7.52 -13.81
N MET A 177 -0.87 6.51 -13.98
CA MET A 177 0.20 6.24 -13.01
C MET A 177 1.20 7.40 -12.92
N HIS A 178 1.52 8.07 -14.03
CA HIS A 178 2.37 9.25 -14.01
C HIS A 178 1.71 10.46 -13.34
N ASP A 179 0.39 10.61 -13.45
CA ASP A 179 -0.33 11.67 -12.74
C ASP A 179 -0.38 11.40 -11.24
N ILE A 180 -0.59 10.15 -10.81
CA ILE A 180 -0.46 9.74 -9.41
C ILE A 180 0.96 10.04 -8.91
N TRP A 181 1.98 9.66 -9.68
CA TRP A 181 3.37 9.94 -9.34
C TRP A 181 3.61 11.42 -9.05
N LYS A 182 3.17 12.30 -9.95
CA LYS A 182 3.30 13.76 -9.76
C LYS A 182 2.57 14.27 -8.52
N MET A 183 1.39 13.72 -8.22
CA MET A 183 0.64 14.08 -7.01
C MET A 183 1.32 13.59 -5.72
N SER A 184 2.24 12.65 -5.83
CA SER A 184 2.93 12.03 -4.70
C SER A 184 4.28 12.66 -4.40
N GLN A 185 4.68 13.70 -5.14
CA GLN A 185 5.95 14.39 -4.95
C GLN A 185 5.81 15.43 -3.83
N LEU A 186 6.59 15.25 -2.77
CA LEU A 186 6.56 16.10 -1.59
C LEU A 186 7.52 17.28 -1.73
N ASP A 187 8.62 17.11 -2.46
CA ASP A 187 9.63 18.15 -2.68
C ASP A 187 9.47 18.89 -4.03
N GLY A 188 8.58 18.40 -4.90
CA GLY A 188 8.28 18.94 -6.22
C GLY A 188 9.23 18.48 -7.34
N ASP A 189 10.12 17.51 -7.10
CA ASP A 189 10.95 16.86 -8.10
C ASP A 189 10.25 15.65 -8.72
N ASP A 190 9.51 15.84 -9.81
CA ASP A 190 8.84 14.72 -10.49
C ASP A 190 9.77 13.72 -11.20
N GLN A 191 11.09 13.88 -11.07
CA GLN A 191 12.08 13.00 -11.71
C GLN A 191 12.55 11.84 -10.83
N ASN A 192 12.45 11.98 -9.52
CA ASN A 192 12.92 11.02 -8.53
C ASN A 192 11.91 10.94 -7.39
N GLY A 193 11.70 9.77 -6.81
CA GLY A 193 10.87 9.64 -5.63
C GLY A 193 11.55 8.83 -4.55
N ASP A 194 11.62 9.37 -3.35
CA ASP A 194 12.08 8.64 -2.18
C ASP A 194 11.00 7.70 -1.63
N ILE A 195 11.32 6.96 -0.56
CA ILE A 195 10.35 6.01 0.03
C ILE A 195 9.08 6.69 0.54
N PHE A 196 9.12 7.97 0.95
CA PHE A 196 7.94 8.70 1.42
C PHE A 196 7.03 9.06 0.25
N GLU A 197 7.60 9.47 -0.87
CA GLU A 197 6.88 9.82 -2.09
C GLU A 197 6.31 8.57 -2.77
N ILE A 198 7.04 7.45 -2.76
CA ILE A 198 6.52 6.16 -3.23
C ILE A 198 5.38 5.68 -2.31
N SER A 199 5.44 5.96 -1.00
CA SER A 199 4.37 5.59 -0.08
C SER A 199 3.11 6.39 -0.35
N GLN A 200 3.25 7.70 -0.61
CA GLN A 200 2.13 8.52 -1.03
C GLN A 200 1.57 8.07 -2.38
N PHE A 201 2.41 7.61 -3.31
CA PHE A 201 1.98 7.00 -4.57
C PHE A 201 1.06 5.80 -4.33
N TRP A 202 1.43 4.89 -3.42
CA TRP A 202 0.61 3.72 -3.12
C TRP A 202 -0.74 4.09 -2.50
N MET A 203 -0.76 5.03 -1.55
CA MET A 203 -2.01 5.50 -0.94
C MET A 203 -2.93 6.15 -1.99
N ASN A 204 -2.39 7.06 -2.80
CA ASN A 204 -3.13 7.72 -3.88
C ASN A 204 -3.63 6.70 -4.92
N PHE A 205 -2.84 5.67 -5.21
CA PHE A 205 -3.25 4.59 -6.08
C PHE A 205 -4.43 3.80 -5.50
N TRP A 206 -4.39 3.43 -4.22
CA TRP A 206 -5.49 2.72 -3.56
C TRP A 206 -6.77 3.54 -3.56
N ASN A 207 -6.66 4.83 -3.28
CA ASN A 207 -7.80 5.76 -3.25
C ASN A 207 -8.45 5.87 -4.63
N LEU A 208 -7.66 5.94 -5.70
CA LEU A 208 -8.21 5.88 -7.06
C LEU A 208 -8.92 4.56 -7.37
N LEU A 209 -8.45 3.43 -6.82
CA LEU A 209 -9.16 2.17 -7.02
C LEU A 209 -10.51 2.11 -6.32
N ILE A 210 -10.61 2.75 -5.16
CA ILE A 210 -11.87 2.86 -4.41
C ILE A 210 -12.83 3.76 -5.20
N GLU A 211 -12.38 4.97 -5.57
CA GLU A 211 -13.18 5.93 -6.33
C GLU A 211 -13.66 5.39 -7.69
N ASP A 212 -12.85 4.58 -8.39
CA ASP A 212 -13.23 3.96 -9.68
C ASP A 212 -14.25 2.81 -9.54
N LEU A 213 -14.51 2.31 -8.32
CA LEU A 213 -15.38 1.16 -8.05
C LEU A 213 -16.75 1.54 -7.44
N GLU A 214 -16.88 2.75 -6.91
CA GLU A 214 -18.16 3.36 -6.51
C GLU A 214 -18.97 3.93 -7.70
#